data_AF-A0A953A4K1-F1
#
_entry.id   AF-A0A953A4K1-F1
#
_cell.length_a   1.000
_cell.length_b   1.000
_cell.length_c   1.000
_cell.angle_alpha   90.00
_cell.angle_beta   90.00
_cell.angle_gamma   90.00
#
_symmetry.space_group_name_H-M   'P 1'
#
loop_
_entity.id
_entity.type
_entity.pdbx_description
1 polymer ?
#
loop_
_entity_poly.entity_id
_entity_poly.type
_entity_poly.pdbx_seq_one_letter_code
_entity_poly.pdbx_strand_id
1 'polypeptide(L)' 'MSFILFLIILAVLILVHEFGHFIVAKRSGIRVDEFGLGFPPNAYSK' A
#
# COMPACT_ATOMS: atom_id res chain seq x y z
N MET A 1 -15.33 0.53 20.33
CA MET A 1 -15.72 1.17 19.05
C MET A 1 -14.56 1.96 18.43
N SER A 2 -13.85 2.81 19.20
CA SER A 2 -12.76 3.65 18.69
C SER A 2 -11.58 2.88 18.07
N PHE A 3 -11.21 1.73 18.64
CA PHE A 3 -10.12 0.92 18.12
C PHE A 3 -10.44 0.28 16.75
N ILE A 4 -11.68 -0.14 16.55
CA ILE A 4 -12.14 -0.70 15.27
C ILE A 4 -12.15 0.39 14.20
N LEU A 5 -12.65 1.58 14.53
CA LEU A 5 -12.59 2.75 13.65
C LEU A 5 -11.16 3.13 13.29
N PHE A 6 -10.24 3.11 14.25
CA PHE A 6 -8.82 3.35 14.01
C PHE A 6 -8.24 2.39 12.98
N LEU A 7 -8.48 1.08 13.12
CA LEU A 7 -7.99 0.07 12.17
C LEU A 7 -8.57 0.27 10.77
N ILE A 8 -9.85 0.62 10.66
CA ILE A 8 -10.50 0.89 9.36
C ILE A 8 -9.86 2.11 8.69
N ILE A 9 -9.69 3.21 9.42
CA ILE A 9 -9.08 4.43 8.90
C ILE A 9 -7.63 4.16 8.47
N LEU A 10 -6.88 3.42 9.28
CA LEU A 10 -5.50 3.06 8.98
C LEU A 10 -5.41 2.21 7.70
N ALA A 11 -6.29 1.21 7.55
CA ALA A 11 -6.32 0.37 6.35
C ALA A 11 -6.64 1.18 5.08
N VAL A 12 -7.63 2.07 5.14
CA VAL A 12 -7.99 2.96 4.01
C VAL A 12 -6.84 3.92 3.68
N LEU A 13 -6.19 4.48 4.70
CA LEU A 13 -5.07 5.39 4.53
C LEU A 13 -3.90 4.72 3.81
N ILE A 14 -3.53 3.50 4.22
CA ILE A 14 -2.45 2.73 3.57
C ILE A 14 -2.83 2.39 2.12
N LEU A 15 -4.07 1.97 1.88
CA LEU A 15 -4.58 1.66 0.55
C LEU A 15 -4.44 2.86 -0.40
N VAL A 16 -4.92 4.03 0.02
CA VAL A 16 -4.84 5.25 -0.79
C VAL A 16 -3.38 5.70 -0.99
N HIS A 17 -2.53 5.53 0.03
CA HIS A 17 -1.11 5.88 -0.04
C HIS A 17 -0.36 5.06 -1.10
N GLU A 18 -0.45 3.73 -1.01
CA GLU A 18 0.19 2.82 -1.97
C GLU A 18 -0.41 2.98 -3.37
N PHE A 19 -1.72 3.22 -3.48
CA PHE A 19 -2.37 3.52 -4.75
C PHE A 19 -1.83 4.82 -5.39
N GLY A 20 -1.50 5.83 -4.57
CA GLY A 20 -0.82 7.03 -5.01
C GLY A 20 0.55 6.73 -5.63
N HIS A 21 1.36 5.91 -4.96
CA HIS A 21 2.66 5.45 -5.49
C HIS A 21 2.50 4.69 -6.80
N PHE A 22 1.51 3.80 -6.89
CA PHE A 22 1.22 3.05 -8.11
C PHE A 22 0.89 3.96 -9.30
N ILE A 23 0.03 4.96 -9.09
CA ILE A 23 -0.34 5.92 -10.13
C ILE A 23 0.89 6.71 -10.58
N VAL A 24 1.70 7.21 -9.64
CA VAL A 24 2.89 7.99 -9.95
C VAL A 24 3.90 7.14 -10.70
N ALA A 25 4.20 5.92 -10.24
CA ALA A 25 5.11 4.99 -10.90
C ALA A 25 4.66 4.70 -12.35
N LYS A 26 3.38 4.40 -12.55
CA LYS A 26 2.81 4.13 -13.88
C LYS A 26 2.89 5.34 -14.80
N ARG A 27 2.64 6.54 -14.28
CA ARG A 27 2.76 7.79 -15.05
C ARG A 27 4.21 8.14 -15.38
N SER A 28 5.16 7.77 -14.53
CA SER A 28 6.59 7.95 -14.74
C SER A 28 7.23 6.87 -15.64
N GLY A 29 6.44 5.92 -16.16
CA GLY A 29 6.95 4.82 -16.98
C GLY A 29 7.77 3.78 -16.20
N ILE A 30 7.66 3.79 -14.87
CA ILE A 30 8.31 2.82 -14.00
C ILE A 30 7.49 1.53 -14.04
N ARG A 31 8.16 0.41 -14.33
CA ARG A 31 7.56 -0.92 -14.27
C ARG A 31 7.23 -1.23 -12.81
N VAL A 32 5.95 -1.50 -12.53
CA VAL A 32 5.49 -1.99 -11.23
C VAL A 32 5.30 -3.49 -11.33
N ASP A 33 6.13 -4.26 -10.65
CA ASP A 33 6.03 -5.72 -10.64
C ASP A 33 4.93 -6.23 -9.70
N GLU A 34 4.69 -5.54 -8.58
CA GLU A 34 3.71 -5.95 -7.57
C GLU A 34 2.99 -4.73 -6.98
N PHE A 35 1.66 -4.82 -6.88
CA PHE A 35 0.84 -3.89 -6.10
C PHE A 35 0.25 -4.67 -4.93
N GLY A 36 0.70 -4.36 -3.72
CA GLY A 36 0.30 -5.07 -2.51
C GLY A 36 -0.08 -4.09 -1.41
N LEU A 37 -0.97 -4.54 -0.54
CA LEU A 37 -1.38 -3.82 0.67
C LEU A 37 -0.53 -4.26 1.85
N GLY A 38 0.42 -3.42 2.29
CA GLY A 38 1.29 -3.71 3.43
C GLY A 38 2.73 -4.08 3.04
N PHE A 39 3.21 -5.25 3.48
CA PHE A 39 4.62 -5.63 3.31
C PHE A 39 4.83 -6.49 2.07
N PRO A 40 5.90 -6.23 1.26
CA PRO A 40 6.23 -7.08 0.13
C PRO A 40 6.54 -8.52 0.59
N PRO A 41 6.34 -9.53 -0.27
CA PRO A 41 6.55 -10.94 0.08
C PRO A 41 7.97 -11.25 0.59
N ASN A 42 8.95 -10.41 0.22
CA ASN A 42 10.34 -10.51 0.66
C ASN A 42 10.69 -9.69 1.92
N ALA A 43 9.74 -9.01 2.57
CA ALA A 43 10.03 -8.23 3.79
C ALA A 43 10.54 -9.09 4.96
N TYR A 44 10.25 -10.40 4.92
CA TYR A 44 10.76 -11.40 5.87
C TYR A 44 11.70 -12.41 5.20
N SER A 45 12.19 -12.12 3.99
CA SER A 45 13.22 -12.96 3.37
C SER A 45 14.48 -12.88 4.24
N LYS A 46 14.97 -14.06 4.60
CA LYS A 46 16.01 -14.30 5.60
C LYS A 46 17.33 -13.56 5.33
#